data_AF-A0A8X6JES8-F1
#
_entry.id   AF-A0A8X6JES8-F1
#
_cell.length_a   1.000
_cell.length_b   1.000
_cell.length_c   1.000
_cell.angle_alpha   90.00
_cell.angle_beta   90.00
_cell.angle_gamma   90.00
#
_symmetry.space_group_name_H-M   'P 1'
#
loop_
_entity.id
_entity.type
_entity.pdbx_description
1 polymer ?
#
loop_
_entity_poly.entity_id
_entity_poly.type
_entity_poly.pdbx_seq_one_letter_code
_entity_poly.pdbx_strand_id
1 'polypeptide(L)'
;MYGALVGPTFGCIISKQFINLRNCDRFWYETQDPFLRFTQDQLTEIRQTRLSKVICDNSDTIDVVQMKAFDLPDDFLNPRMPCKNIPSPDLSKWKEKTSCNHRTDRERINIAMGHSHRISPCVTCSCTKEGMVCQSMKISNCFQLASTYTREMILDDDVCKVQCAFAFRAYPQFETNLDNVLGFTVNEK
;
A
#
# COMPACT_ATOMS: atom_id res chain seq x y z
N MET A 1 -17.85 -38.28 -0.40
CA MET A 1 -18.37 -36.94 -0.07
C MET A 1 -19.34 -37.09 1.10
N TYR A 2 -18.85 -37.13 2.34
CA TYR A 2 -19.72 -37.11 3.50
C TYR A 2 -20.12 -35.65 3.79
N GLY A 3 -21.40 -35.40 4.01
CA GLY A 3 -21.94 -34.05 4.28
C GLY A 3 -22.32 -33.19 3.06
N ALA A 4 -22.27 -33.74 1.83
CA ALA A 4 -22.73 -33.03 0.63
C ALA A 4 -24.21 -33.26 0.35
N LEU A 5 -24.93 -32.23 -0.10
CA LEU A 5 -26.35 -32.31 -0.48
C LEU A 5 -26.59 -32.95 -1.86
N VAL A 6 -25.54 -33.11 -2.67
CA VAL A 6 -25.64 -33.61 -4.05
C VAL A 6 -24.73 -34.82 -4.28
N GLY A 7 -25.16 -35.72 -5.17
CA GLY A 7 -24.36 -36.87 -5.59
C GLY A 7 -23.13 -36.50 -6.43
N PRO A 8 -22.21 -37.46 -6.67
CA PRO A 8 -20.91 -37.20 -7.29
C PRO A 8 -21.01 -36.62 -8.71
N THR A 9 -22.00 -37.04 -9.51
CA THR A 9 -22.20 -36.52 -10.87
C THR A 9 -22.54 -35.04 -10.87
N PHE A 10 -23.53 -34.61 -10.07
CA PHE A 10 -23.88 -33.20 -9.94
C PHE A 10 -22.78 -32.41 -9.25
N GLY A 11 -22.09 -32.97 -8.26
CA GLY A 11 -20.91 -32.34 -7.65
C GLY A 11 -19.82 -32.04 -8.67
N CYS A 12 -19.56 -32.94 -9.61
CA CYS A 12 -18.61 -32.72 -10.72
C CYS A 12 -19.07 -31.59 -11.65
N ILE A 13 -20.34 -31.59 -12.07
CA ILE A 13 -20.88 -30.58 -12.98
C ILE A 13 -20.86 -29.18 -12.32
N ILE A 14 -21.36 -29.09 -11.08
CA ILE A 14 -21.43 -27.84 -10.32
C ILE A 14 -20.02 -27.30 -10.06
N SER A 15 -19.09 -28.13 -9.59
CA SER A 15 -17.72 -27.69 -9.30
C SER A 15 -17.00 -27.17 -10.55
N LYS A 16 -17.12 -27.85 -11.69
CA LYS A 16 -16.59 -27.37 -12.98
C LYS A 16 -17.18 -26.01 -13.35
N GLN A 17 -18.48 -25.82 -13.20
CA GLN A 17 -19.13 -24.54 -13.50
C GLN A 17 -18.60 -23.43 -12.60
N PHE A 18 -18.49 -23.64 -11.29
CA PHE A 18 -17.99 -22.62 -10.36
C PHE A 18 -16.50 -22.31 -10.56
N ILE A 19 -15.66 -23.30 -10.90
CA ILE A 19 -14.25 -23.07 -11.24
C ILE A 19 -14.14 -22.17 -12.47
N ASN A 20 -14.93 -22.44 -13.51
CA ASN A 20 -14.93 -21.63 -14.73
C ASN A 20 -15.45 -20.22 -14.45
N LEU A 21 -16.56 -20.07 -13.70
CA LEU A 21 -17.07 -18.76 -13.32
C LEU A 21 -16.03 -17.94 -12.56
N ARG A 22 -15.32 -18.56 -11.61
CA ARG A 22 -14.28 -17.88 -10.84
C ARG A 22 -13.08 -17.49 -11.69
N ASN A 23 -12.54 -18.44 -12.47
CA ASN A 23 -11.28 -18.24 -13.17
C ASN A 23 -11.44 -17.39 -14.45
N CYS A 24 -12.62 -17.40 -15.08
CA CYS A 24 -12.90 -16.65 -16.29
C CYS A 24 -13.54 -15.27 -16.04
N ASP A 25 -13.76 -14.90 -14.77
CA ASP A 25 -14.21 -13.57 -14.41
C ASP A 25 -13.01 -12.65 -14.15
N ARG A 26 -12.80 -11.70 -15.07
CA ARG A 26 -11.74 -10.68 -14.95
C ARG A 26 -11.91 -9.82 -13.69
N PHE A 27 -13.15 -9.64 -13.24
CA PHE A 27 -13.49 -8.83 -12.07
C PHE A 27 -13.74 -9.68 -10.82
N TRP A 28 -13.29 -10.95 -10.81
CA TRP A 28 -13.28 -11.75 -9.60
C TRP A 28 -12.62 -10.97 -8.45
N TYR A 29 -13.29 -10.88 -7.31
CA TYR A 29 -12.88 -9.96 -6.23
C TYR A 29 -11.50 -10.26 -5.63
N GLU A 30 -10.96 -11.46 -5.81
CA GLU A 30 -9.59 -11.84 -5.38
C GLU A 30 -8.56 -11.80 -6.52
N THR A 31 -8.89 -11.13 -7.63
CA THR A 31 -7.95 -10.95 -8.75
C THR A 31 -6.65 -10.29 -8.28
N GLN A 32 -5.54 -10.69 -8.88
CA GLN A 32 -4.22 -10.11 -8.62
C GLN A 32 -3.85 -9.02 -9.63
N ASP A 33 -4.72 -8.72 -10.60
CA ASP A 33 -4.51 -7.66 -11.58
C ASP A 33 -4.37 -6.30 -10.86
N PRO A 34 -3.20 -5.63 -10.90
CA PRO A 34 -2.97 -4.37 -10.19
C PRO A 34 -3.93 -3.23 -10.57
N PHE A 35 -4.55 -3.29 -11.75
CA PHE A 35 -5.47 -2.25 -12.22
C PHE A 35 -6.91 -2.47 -11.77
N LEU A 36 -7.26 -3.67 -11.31
CA LEU A 36 -8.63 -4.05 -10.96
C LEU A 36 -8.78 -4.52 -9.52
N ARG A 37 -7.71 -5.06 -8.93
CA ARG A 37 -7.73 -5.66 -7.60
C ARG A 37 -8.20 -4.67 -6.55
N PHE A 38 -8.86 -5.20 -5.53
CA PHE A 38 -9.03 -4.48 -4.27
C PHE A 38 -7.68 -4.36 -3.56
N THR A 39 -7.54 -3.32 -2.74
CA THR A 39 -6.43 -3.22 -1.79
C THR A 39 -6.54 -4.35 -0.75
N GLN A 40 -5.41 -4.68 -0.11
CA GLN A 40 -5.41 -5.75 0.90
C GLN A 40 -6.36 -5.47 2.08
N ASP A 41 -6.49 -4.20 2.47
CA ASP A 41 -7.41 -3.76 3.52
C ASP A 41 -8.86 -3.97 3.09
N GLN A 42 -9.22 -3.52 1.88
CA GLN A 42 -10.57 -3.74 1.33
C GLN A 42 -10.92 -5.23 1.21
N LEU A 43 -9.97 -6.06 0.74
CA LEU A 43 -10.19 -7.51 0.61
C LEU A 43 -10.40 -8.18 1.98
N THR A 44 -9.73 -7.68 3.01
CA THR A 44 -9.92 -8.12 4.40
C THR A 44 -11.35 -7.85 4.87
N GLU A 45 -11.88 -6.65 4.60
CA GLU A 45 -13.26 -6.30 4.95
C GLU A 45 -14.30 -7.10 4.15
N ILE A 46 -14.07 -7.33 2.85
CA ILE A 46 -14.95 -8.19 2.03
C ILE A 46 -15.01 -9.60 2.64
N ARG A 47 -13.87 -10.20 3.01
CA ARG A 47 -13.81 -11.56 3.59
C ARG A 47 -14.47 -11.67 4.97
N GLN A 48 -14.58 -10.57 5.71
CA GLN A 48 -15.28 -10.54 6.99
C GLN A 48 -16.81 -10.51 6.83
N THR A 49 -17.31 -10.19 5.63
CA THR A 49 -18.75 -10.07 5.37
C THR A 49 -19.45 -11.41 5.61
N ARG A 50 -20.58 -11.38 6.34
CA ARG A 50 -21.41 -12.55 6.63
C ARG A 50 -22.80 -12.35 6.04
N LEU A 51 -23.39 -13.40 5.47
CA LEU A 51 -24.77 -13.34 4.98
C LEU A 51 -25.77 -13.01 6.09
N SER A 52 -25.53 -13.49 7.32
CA SER A 52 -26.32 -13.13 8.51
C SER A 52 -26.31 -11.62 8.78
N LYS A 53 -25.17 -10.96 8.57
CA LYS A 53 -25.05 -9.52 8.70
C LYS A 53 -25.83 -8.78 7.61
N VAL A 54 -25.73 -9.25 6.36
CA VAL A 54 -26.52 -8.70 5.25
C VAL A 54 -28.01 -8.80 5.55
N ILE A 55 -28.48 -9.93 6.09
CA ILE A 55 -29.88 -10.10 6.50
C ILE A 55 -30.25 -9.08 7.57
N CYS A 56 -29.46 -8.96 8.64
CA CYS A 56 -29.69 -8.00 9.73
C CYS A 56 -29.78 -6.55 9.25
N ASP A 57 -28.85 -6.13 8.38
CA ASP A 57 -28.78 -4.73 7.94
C ASP A 57 -29.88 -4.35 6.94
N ASN A 58 -30.57 -5.34 6.37
CA ASN A 58 -31.58 -5.15 5.32
C ASN A 58 -32.97 -5.70 5.70
N SER A 59 -33.23 -5.97 6.98
CA SER A 59 -34.52 -6.49 7.46
C SER A 59 -35.05 -5.66 8.62
N ASP A 60 -36.27 -5.15 8.49
CA ASP A 60 -36.87 -4.28 9.50
C ASP A 60 -37.24 -5.00 10.82
N THR A 61 -37.45 -6.32 10.76
CA THR A 61 -37.99 -7.10 11.88
C THR A 61 -37.02 -8.16 12.41
N ILE A 62 -35.81 -8.27 11.86
CA ILE A 62 -34.85 -9.31 12.25
C ILE A 62 -33.78 -8.67 13.14
N ASP A 63 -33.96 -8.80 14.45
CA ASP A 63 -33.01 -8.30 15.45
C ASP A 63 -32.06 -9.39 16.00
N VAL A 64 -32.37 -10.67 15.74
CA VAL A 64 -31.63 -11.83 16.24
C VAL A 64 -31.53 -12.90 15.15
N VAL A 65 -30.30 -13.34 14.87
CA VAL A 65 -30.01 -14.37 13.85
C VAL A 65 -28.78 -15.18 14.25
N GLN A 66 -28.63 -16.38 13.71
CA GLN A 66 -27.42 -17.19 13.85
C GLN A 66 -26.26 -16.61 13.01
N MET A 67 -25.03 -16.77 13.48
CA MET A 67 -23.86 -16.19 12.81
C MET A 67 -23.59 -16.85 11.44
N LYS A 68 -23.74 -18.17 11.32
CA LYS A 68 -23.59 -18.91 10.07
C LYS A 68 -24.96 -19.18 9.46
N ALA A 69 -25.36 -18.36 8.48
CA ALA A 69 -26.71 -18.36 7.93
C ALA A 69 -27.11 -19.67 7.21
N PHE A 70 -26.15 -20.39 6.63
CA PHE A 70 -26.40 -21.65 5.92
C PHE A 70 -26.39 -22.89 6.82
N ASP A 71 -25.84 -22.77 8.03
CA ASP A 71 -25.87 -23.86 9.01
C ASP A 71 -27.17 -23.78 9.80
N LEU A 72 -27.66 -24.93 10.27
CA LEU A 72 -28.78 -24.96 11.20
C LEU A 72 -28.41 -24.19 12.49
N PRO A 73 -29.39 -23.52 13.13
CA PRO A 73 -29.17 -22.95 14.44
C PRO A 73 -28.92 -24.07 15.45
N ASP A 74 -27.98 -23.85 16.35
CA ASP A 74 -27.62 -24.76 17.43
C ASP A 74 -27.24 -23.93 18.66
N ASP A 75 -27.73 -24.30 19.83
CA ASP A 75 -27.57 -23.48 21.05
C ASP A 75 -26.11 -23.26 21.47
N PHE A 76 -25.18 -24.10 21.00
CA PHE A 76 -23.76 -24.03 21.37
C PHE A 76 -22.86 -23.69 20.16
N LEU A 77 -23.09 -24.32 19.02
CA LEU A 77 -22.21 -24.23 17.84
C LEU A 77 -22.58 -23.09 16.88
N ASN A 78 -23.85 -22.70 16.84
CA ASN A 78 -24.36 -21.63 15.97
C ASN A 78 -25.59 -20.95 16.59
N PRO A 79 -25.44 -20.37 17.80
CA PRO A 79 -26.58 -19.81 18.51
C PRO A 79 -27.09 -18.57 17.80
N ARG A 80 -28.39 -18.31 17.98
CA ARG A 80 -28.98 -17.04 17.59
C ARG A 80 -28.48 -15.95 18.53
N MET A 81 -28.01 -14.84 17.95
CA MET A 81 -27.45 -13.71 18.69
C MET A 81 -27.99 -12.39 18.14
N PRO A 82 -27.99 -11.32 18.96
CA PRO A 82 -28.43 -10.00 18.49
C PRO A 82 -27.59 -9.53 17.30
N CYS A 83 -28.24 -8.93 16.30
CA CYS A 83 -27.61 -8.41 15.09
C CYS A 83 -26.46 -7.43 15.36
N LYS A 84 -26.51 -6.70 16.48
CA LYS A 84 -25.46 -5.78 16.95
C LYS A 84 -24.13 -6.47 17.26
N ASN A 85 -24.17 -7.76 17.59
CA ASN A 85 -22.99 -8.54 17.94
C ASN A 85 -22.38 -9.22 16.70
N ILE A 86 -23.00 -9.10 15.52
CA ILE A 86 -22.47 -9.61 14.27
C ILE A 86 -21.59 -8.51 13.64
N PRO A 87 -20.29 -8.78 13.38
CA PRO A 87 -19.38 -7.79 12.81
C PRO A 87 -19.86 -7.25 11.47
N SER A 88 -19.73 -5.94 11.27
CA SER A 88 -19.89 -5.26 9.97
C SER A 88 -18.53 -5.06 9.31
N PRO A 89 -18.46 -5.08 7.96
CA PRO A 89 -17.27 -4.61 7.25
C PRO A 89 -17.06 -3.10 7.46
N ASP A 90 -15.80 -2.68 7.65
CA ASP A 90 -15.40 -1.28 7.76
C ASP A 90 -15.29 -0.63 6.36
N LEU A 91 -16.32 0.12 5.98
CA LEU A 91 -16.35 0.83 4.69
C LEU A 91 -15.39 2.04 4.64
N SER A 92 -14.75 2.42 5.76
CA SER A 92 -13.74 3.48 5.74
C SER A 92 -12.55 3.15 4.83
N LYS A 93 -12.31 1.86 4.55
CA LYS A 93 -11.25 1.40 3.64
C LYS A 93 -11.50 1.76 2.17
N TRP A 94 -12.71 2.16 1.79
CA TRP A 94 -13.05 2.65 0.46
C TRP A 94 -12.93 4.17 0.33
N LYS A 95 -12.59 4.87 1.42
CA LYS A 95 -12.41 6.31 1.37
C LYS A 95 -11.22 6.66 0.47
N GLU A 96 -11.51 7.39 -0.61
CA GLU A 96 -10.48 7.86 -1.52
C GLU A 96 -9.58 8.90 -0.85
N LYS A 97 -8.26 8.70 -0.97
CA LYS A 97 -7.27 9.67 -0.49
C LYS A 97 -7.01 10.70 -1.59
N THR A 98 -7.17 11.98 -1.31
CA THR A 98 -6.86 13.03 -2.30
C THR A 98 -5.37 13.34 -2.38
N SER A 99 -4.61 13.01 -1.33
CA SER A 99 -3.17 13.24 -1.25
C SER A 99 -2.47 12.28 -0.28
N CYS A 100 -1.18 12.11 -0.50
CA CYS A 100 -0.27 11.43 0.40
C CYS A 100 0.53 12.47 1.19
N ASN A 101 0.53 12.35 2.51
CA ASN A 101 1.33 13.20 3.38
C ASN A 101 2.62 12.48 3.77
N HIS A 102 3.75 13.14 3.59
CA HIS A 102 5.05 12.69 4.08
C HIS A 102 5.65 13.77 4.97
N ARG A 103 6.23 13.38 6.10
CA ARG A 103 6.87 14.29 7.03
C ARG A 103 8.37 14.01 7.01
N THR A 104 9.14 14.99 6.56
CA THR A 104 10.59 15.01 6.74
C THR A 104 10.92 15.85 7.98
N ASP A 105 12.17 15.82 8.42
CA ASP A 105 12.62 16.63 9.56
C ASP A 105 12.53 18.14 9.30
N ARG A 106 12.46 18.54 8.02
CA ARG A 106 12.44 19.94 7.60
C ARG A 106 11.06 20.44 7.18
N GLU A 107 10.25 19.57 6.57
CA GLU A 107 8.99 20.00 5.96
C GLU A 107 7.94 18.88 5.90
N ARG A 108 6.67 19.29 5.83
CA ARG A 108 5.56 18.40 5.50
C ARG A 108 5.26 18.48 4.01
N ILE A 109 5.56 17.39 3.29
CA ILE A 109 5.33 17.26 1.86
C ILE A 109 3.94 16.65 1.65
N ASN A 110 3.14 17.30 0.80
CA ASN A 110 1.85 16.78 0.35
C ASN A 110 1.93 16.49 -1.15
N ILE A 111 1.73 15.23 -1.53
CA ILE A 111 1.75 14.79 -2.93
C ILE A 111 0.30 14.48 -3.33
N ALA A 112 -0.23 15.20 -4.31
CA ALA A 112 -1.54 14.90 -4.87
C ALA A 112 -1.57 13.50 -5.49
N MET A 113 -2.73 12.83 -5.47
CA MET A 113 -2.87 11.51 -6.09
C MET A 113 -2.44 11.55 -7.58
N GLY A 114 -1.67 10.54 -8.01
CA GLY A 114 -1.14 10.42 -9.37
C GLY A 114 0.09 11.27 -9.67
N HIS A 115 0.51 12.13 -8.74
CA HIS A 115 1.70 12.96 -8.91
C HIS A 115 2.92 12.35 -8.21
N SER A 116 4.10 12.77 -8.68
CA SER A 116 5.39 12.41 -8.09
C SER A 116 6.11 13.66 -7.59
N HIS A 117 6.82 13.53 -6.47
CA HIS A 117 7.61 14.59 -5.87
C HIS A 117 8.94 14.04 -5.34
N ARG A 118 10.03 14.79 -5.53
CA ARG A 118 11.32 14.45 -4.90
C ARG A 118 11.28 14.82 -3.43
N ILE A 119 11.34 13.83 -2.54
CA ILE A 119 11.32 14.06 -1.09
C ILE A 119 12.72 14.30 -0.52
N SER A 120 13.75 13.86 -1.26
CA SER A 120 15.16 14.11 -0.99
C SER A 120 15.92 14.20 -2.33
N PRO A 121 17.21 14.60 -2.34
CA PRO A 121 17.93 14.79 -3.59
C PRO A 121 18.00 13.53 -4.47
N CYS A 122 18.00 12.33 -3.87
CA CYS A 122 18.06 11.05 -4.58
C CYS A 122 16.85 10.12 -4.37
N VAL A 123 15.78 10.57 -3.70
CA VAL A 123 14.54 9.78 -3.55
C VAL A 123 13.36 10.55 -4.13
N THR A 124 12.62 9.89 -5.02
CA THR A 124 11.34 10.38 -5.55
C THR A 124 10.21 9.49 -5.06
N CYS A 125 9.07 10.09 -4.74
CA CYS A 125 7.89 9.36 -4.31
C CYS A 125 6.70 9.70 -5.18
N SER A 126 5.89 8.70 -5.50
CA SER A 126 4.64 8.83 -6.24
C SER A 126 3.47 8.48 -5.33
N CYS A 127 2.43 9.31 -5.31
CA CYS A 127 1.22 9.02 -4.55
C CYS A 127 0.26 8.17 -5.40
N THR A 128 0.03 6.92 -4.98
CA THR A 128 -0.89 5.97 -5.63
C THR A 128 -2.14 5.77 -4.78
N LYS A 129 -3.12 5.01 -5.31
CA LYS A 129 -4.31 4.61 -4.56
C LYS A 129 -3.98 3.76 -3.32
N GLU A 130 -2.91 2.97 -3.39
CA GLU A 130 -2.46 2.11 -2.30
C GLU A 130 -1.63 2.86 -1.25
N GLY A 131 -1.10 4.03 -1.62
CA GLY A 131 -0.30 4.88 -0.74
C GLY A 131 0.88 5.51 -1.46
N MET A 132 1.82 6.04 -0.70
CA MET A 132 3.03 6.63 -1.24
C MET A 132 4.06 5.53 -1.57
N VAL A 133 4.55 5.50 -2.81
CA VAL A 133 5.59 4.57 -3.27
C VAL A 133 6.84 5.37 -3.61
N CYS A 134 7.92 5.15 -2.86
CA CYS A 134 9.18 5.86 -3.02
C CYS A 134 10.24 4.98 -3.69
N GLN A 135 11.04 5.58 -4.57
CA GLN A 135 12.09 4.91 -5.33
C GLN A 135 13.37 5.76 -5.33
N SER A 136 14.50 5.06 -5.34
CA SER A 136 15.81 5.67 -5.53
C SER A 136 15.97 6.16 -6.97
N MET A 137 16.40 7.40 -7.11
CA MET A 137 16.76 7.99 -8.40
C MET A 137 18.17 7.52 -8.77
N LYS A 138 18.38 7.22 -10.05
CA LYS A 138 19.72 6.99 -10.59
C LYS A 138 20.39 8.35 -10.86
N ILE A 139 21.50 8.62 -10.19
CA ILE A 139 22.28 9.84 -10.39
C ILE A 139 23.39 9.57 -11.40
N SER A 140 23.34 10.27 -12.53
CA SER A 140 24.37 10.17 -13.58
C SER A 140 25.56 11.09 -13.33
N ASN A 141 25.35 12.22 -12.66
CA ASN A 141 26.39 13.22 -12.42
C ASN A 141 26.24 13.86 -11.03
N CYS A 142 27.13 13.47 -10.12
CA CYS A 142 27.15 13.98 -8.74
C CYS A 142 27.59 15.44 -8.63
N PHE A 143 28.40 15.95 -9.58
CA PHE A 143 28.80 17.35 -9.59
C PHE A 143 27.63 18.27 -9.95
N GLN A 144 26.78 17.84 -10.88
CA GLN A 144 25.53 18.55 -11.19
C GLN A 144 24.51 18.47 -10.05
N LEU A 145 24.50 17.37 -9.30
CA LEU A 145 23.68 17.27 -8.09
C LEU A 145 24.15 18.28 -7.03
N ALA A 146 25.47 18.39 -6.83
CA ALA A 146 26.08 19.33 -5.89
C ALA A 146 25.93 20.81 -6.29
N SER A 147 25.58 21.12 -7.54
CA SER A 147 25.22 22.49 -7.94
C SER A 147 23.77 22.84 -7.60
N THR A 148 22.92 21.85 -7.34
CA THR A 148 21.48 22.02 -7.10
C THR A 148 21.11 21.87 -5.61
N TYR A 149 21.83 21.02 -4.89
CA TYR A 149 21.60 20.72 -3.48
C TYR A 149 22.84 20.98 -2.64
N THR A 150 22.64 21.36 -1.39
CA THR A 150 23.73 21.59 -0.44
C THR A 150 24.40 20.28 -0.05
N ARG A 151 25.68 20.35 0.33
CA ARG A 151 26.47 19.18 0.76
C ARG A 151 25.76 18.43 1.89
N GLU A 152 25.18 19.16 2.82
CA GLU A 152 24.46 18.61 3.97
C GLU A 152 23.23 17.81 3.52
N MET A 153 22.45 18.33 2.58
CA MET A 153 21.27 17.63 2.04
C MET A 153 21.62 16.34 1.31
N ILE A 154 22.77 16.32 0.62
CA ILE A 154 23.21 15.14 -0.14
C ILE A 154 23.79 14.08 0.80
N LEU A 155 24.47 14.47 1.88
CA LEU A 155 25.04 13.54 2.86
C LEU A 155 24.01 12.95 3.83
N ASP A 156 22.90 13.67 4.05
CA ASP A 156 21.74 13.22 4.84
C ASP A 156 20.88 12.19 4.08
N ASP A 157 20.97 12.17 2.75
CA ASP A 157 20.30 11.19 1.90
C ASP A 157 21.18 9.93 1.72
N ASP A 158 20.78 8.82 2.35
CA ASP A 158 21.49 7.54 2.28
C ASP A 158 21.69 7.03 0.84
N VAL A 159 20.72 7.28 -0.06
CA VAL A 159 20.81 6.86 -1.47
C VAL A 159 21.85 7.70 -2.20
N CYS A 160 21.83 9.01 -2.02
CA CYS A 160 22.84 9.89 -2.59
C CYS A 160 24.23 9.57 -2.06
N LYS A 161 24.35 9.32 -0.76
CA LYS A 161 25.61 9.00 -0.10
C LYS A 161 26.28 7.79 -0.72
N VAL A 162 25.52 6.74 -1.04
CA VAL A 162 26.03 5.56 -1.74
C VAL A 162 26.42 5.88 -3.19
N GLN A 163 25.55 6.58 -3.94
CA GLN A 163 25.78 6.84 -5.36
C GLN A 163 26.89 7.87 -5.64
N CYS A 164 27.10 8.82 -4.73
CA CYS A 164 28.01 9.96 -4.90
C CYS A 164 29.18 9.99 -3.92
N ALA A 165 29.42 8.93 -3.14
CA ALA A 165 30.54 8.85 -2.19
C ALA A 165 31.89 9.25 -2.81
N PHE A 166 32.14 8.86 -4.07
CA PHE A 166 33.38 9.17 -4.78
C PHE A 166 33.55 10.68 -5.00
N ALA A 167 32.47 11.40 -5.31
CA ALA A 167 32.51 12.84 -5.54
C ALA A 167 32.81 13.59 -4.24
N PHE A 168 32.21 13.17 -3.11
CA PHE A 168 32.44 13.84 -1.82
C PHE A 168 33.76 13.49 -1.14
N ARG A 169 34.37 12.34 -1.47
CA ARG A 169 35.77 12.06 -1.11
C ARG A 169 36.76 12.90 -1.92
N ALA A 170 36.37 13.32 -3.11
CA ALA A 170 37.15 14.20 -3.99
C ALA A 170 36.87 15.70 -3.77
N TYR A 171 35.99 16.09 -2.84
CA TYR A 171 35.83 17.48 -2.38
C TYR A 171 36.80 17.72 -1.23
N PRO A 172 37.99 18.34 -1.45
CA PRO A 172 38.70 18.94 -0.34
C PRO A 172 37.81 20.06 0.24
N GLN A 173 37.97 20.33 1.52
CA GLN A 173 37.37 21.49 2.18
C GLN A 173 37.78 22.75 1.38
N PHE A 174 36.87 23.38 0.65
CA PHE A 174 37.07 24.79 0.30
C PHE A 174 36.72 25.57 1.56
N GLU A 175 37.71 25.79 2.43
CA GLU A 175 37.61 26.89 3.38
C GLU A 175 37.47 28.16 2.56
N THR A 176 36.35 28.87 2.74
CA THR A 176 36.20 30.24 2.25
C THR A 176 37.17 31.11 3.03
N ASN A 177 38.45 31.08 2.65
CA ASN A 177 39.37 32.13 3.03
C ASN A 177 38.87 33.42 2.39
N LEU A 178 38.76 34.48 3.18
CA LEU A 178 38.26 35.80 2.78
C LEU A 178 39.13 36.50 1.72
N ASP A 179 40.18 35.83 1.24
CA ASP A 179 41.06 36.29 0.19
C ASP A 179 40.84 35.40 -1.04
N ASN A 180 40.16 35.94 -2.05
CA ASN A 180 39.84 35.30 -3.34
C ASN A 180 41.08 34.78 -4.09
N VAL A 181 41.72 33.71 -3.62
CA VAL A 181 42.86 33.05 -4.25
C VAL A 181 42.50 31.59 -4.46
N LEU A 182 42.29 31.21 -5.73
CA LEU A 182 42.14 29.83 -6.15
C LEU A 182 43.51 29.16 -6.11
N GLY A 183 43.76 28.33 -5.09
CA GLY A 183 44.98 27.52 -4.98
C GLY A 183 44.66 26.09 -4.57
N PHE A 184 45.29 25.12 -5.22
CA PHE A 184 45.28 23.72 -4.78
C PHE A 184 46.42 23.54 -3.77
N THR A 185 46.12 23.15 -2.53
CA THR A 185 47.16 22.70 -1.61
C THR A 185 47.58 21.28 -1.99
N VAL A 186 48.79 21.17 -2.56
CA VAL A 186 49.48 19.88 -2.72
C VAL A 186 50.03 19.50 -1.35
N ASN A 187 49.57 18.37 -0.80
CA ASN A 187 50.19 17.78 0.39
C ASN A 187 51.59 17.26 0.01
N GLU A 188 52.64 17.89 0.52
CA GLU A 188 53.98 17.32 0.54
C GLU A 188 54.19 16.52 1.84
N LYS A 189 54.44 15.22 1.64
CA LYS A 189 55.00 14.17 2.52
C LYS A 189 54.50 14.02 3.96
#